data_AF-A0A7Y7BAK2-F1
#
_entry.id   AF-A0A7Y7BAK2-F1
#
_cell.length_a   1.000
_cell.length_b   1.000
_cell.length_c   1.000
_cell.angle_alpha   90.00
_cell.angle_beta   90.00
_cell.angle_gamma   90.00
#
_symmetry.space_group_name_H-M   'P 1'
#
loop_
_entity.id
_entity.type
_entity.pdbx_description
1 polymer ?
#
loop_
_entity_poly.entity_id
_entity_poly.type
_entity_poly.pdbx_seq_one_letter_code
_entity_poly.pdbx_strand_id
1 'polypeptide(L)'
;MSELLWPHYAAPSDLAAIEAVPLEARGLPASTHDLPARAARLRPDRTALTVLPDAERWRGPLRCTFADLLAGVHRYANVLHRFGVRRGAAVALMAPNCAEIIPATLAAPLNGALAPAHLAELLRRSGARVLVTAGPELDPDVWAKLPEPAEALDAVLVLRPTAAVGDPAPLPRIDGVLIAHLADLARAEDASAFTGEPPRPGDLAATPGPVAS
;
A
#
# COMPACT_ATOMS: atom_id res chain seq x y z
N MET A 1 -22.54 0.56 19.24
CA MET A 1 -22.16 1.88 18.69
C MET A 1 -22.78 2.00 17.31
N SER A 2 -23.62 3.01 17.07
CA SER A 2 -24.25 3.21 15.76
C SER A 2 -23.16 3.45 14.71
N GLU A 3 -23.10 2.61 13.68
CA GLU A 3 -22.16 2.74 12.56
C GLU A 3 -22.61 3.93 11.70
N LEU A 4 -22.30 5.15 12.16
CA LEU A 4 -22.60 6.40 11.45
C LEU A 4 -21.87 6.37 10.10
N LEU A 5 -22.65 6.23 9.03
CA LEU A 5 -22.21 6.52 7.67
C LEU A 5 -22.15 8.05 7.52
N TRP A 6 -21.31 8.53 6.60
CA TRP A 6 -21.22 9.96 6.34
C TRP A 6 -22.61 10.52 5.98
N PRO A 7 -23.03 11.64 6.58
CA PRO A 7 -24.35 12.20 6.30
C PRO A 7 -24.47 12.56 4.83
N HIS A 8 -25.64 12.31 4.26
CA HIS A 8 -25.91 12.62 2.87
C HIS A 8 -25.89 14.14 2.65
N TYR A 9 -25.15 14.61 1.66
CA TYR A 9 -25.12 16.02 1.24
C TYR A 9 -25.67 16.12 -0.18
N ALA A 10 -26.92 16.59 -0.30
CA ALA A 10 -27.61 16.77 -1.58
C ALA A 10 -27.78 18.25 -1.94
N ALA A 11 -27.97 19.10 -0.93
CA ALA A 11 -28.22 20.53 -1.12
C ALA A 11 -27.56 21.36 0.00
N PRO A 12 -27.33 22.67 -0.21
CA PRO A 12 -26.74 23.54 0.80
C PRO A 12 -27.50 23.59 2.14
N SER A 13 -28.81 23.33 2.13
CA SER A 13 -29.63 23.24 3.35
C SER A 13 -29.24 22.10 4.29
N ASP A 14 -28.55 21.08 3.79
CA ASP A 14 -28.09 19.94 4.58
C ASP A 14 -26.93 20.32 5.50
N LEU A 15 -26.27 21.47 5.26
CA LEU A 15 -25.08 21.89 5.99
C LEU A 15 -25.32 21.99 7.49
N ALA A 16 -26.43 22.59 7.94
CA ALA A 16 -26.72 22.74 9.35
C ALA A 16 -26.90 21.39 10.07
N ALA A 17 -27.53 20.42 9.41
CA ALA A 17 -27.69 19.06 9.96
C ALA A 17 -26.36 18.29 9.99
N ILE A 18 -25.50 18.53 8.99
CA ILE A 18 -24.13 18.01 8.98
C ILE A 18 -23.36 18.63 10.15
N GLU A 19 -23.23 19.95 10.21
CA GLU A 19 -22.42 20.67 11.21
C GLU A 19 -22.89 20.47 12.66
N ALA A 20 -24.15 20.07 12.87
CA ALA A 20 -24.68 19.74 14.19
C ALA A 20 -23.94 18.58 14.90
N VAL A 21 -23.23 17.72 14.15
CA VAL A 21 -22.41 16.64 14.72
C VAL A 21 -20.91 16.99 14.61
N PRO A 22 -20.21 17.25 15.73
CA PRO A 22 -18.77 17.46 15.76
C PRO A 22 -18.02 16.31 15.11
N LEU A 23 -16.89 16.60 14.46
CA LEU A 23 -16.13 15.60 13.69
C LEU A 23 -15.73 14.39 14.55
N GLU A 24 -15.35 14.64 15.80
CA GLU A 24 -14.94 13.65 16.80
C GLU A 24 -16.09 12.70 17.17
N ALA A 25 -17.34 13.19 17.10
CA ALA A 25 -18.55 12.42 17.40
C ALA A 25 -19.04 11.57 16.22
N ARG A 26 -18.39 11.62 15.06
CA ARG A 26 -18.82 10.90 13.84
C ARG A 26 -18.34 9.46 13.74
N GLY A 27 -17.61 8.97 14.75
CA GLY A 27 -17.07 7.61 14.75
C GLY A 27 -16.18 7.35 13.54
N LEU A 28 -15.30 8.30 13.20
CA LEU A 28 -14.31 8.12 12.14
C LEU A 28 -13.38 6.95 12.44
N PRO A 29 -12.85 6.25 11.42
CA PRO A 29 -11.81 5.25 11.62
C PRO A 29 -10.64 5.84 12.41
N ALA A 30 -10.14 5.08 13.38
CA ALA A 30 -9.04 5.46 14.25
C ALA A 30 -7.69 5.51 13.51
N SER A 31 -7.59 4.82 12.38
CA SER A 31 -6.40 4.75 11.54
C SER A 31 -6.73 4.50 10.07
N THR A 32 -5.73 4.68 9.20
CA THR A 32 -5.84 4.35 7.78
C THR A 32 -6.14 2.86 7.53
N HIS A 33 -5.73 1.96 8.44
CA HIS A 33 -6.04 0.53 8.38
C HIS A 33 -7.49 0.22 8.79
N ASP A 34 -8.04 0.98 9.74
CA ASP A 34 -9.44 0.79 10.17
C ASP A 34 -10.46 1.12 9.07
N LEU A 35 -10.07 1.95 8.10
CA LEU A 35 -10.93 2.33 6.98
C LEU A 35 -11.32 1.11 6.11
N PRO A 36 -10.38 0.38 5.48
CA PRO A 36 -10.72 -0.84 4.74
C PRO A 36 -11.31 -1.93 5.64
N ALA A 37 -10.88 -2.04 6.91
CA ALA A 37 -11.45 -3.02 7.84
C ALA A 37 -12.94 -2.79 8.13
N ARG A 38 -13.32 -1.53 8.39
CA ARG A 38 -14.73 -1.14 8.57
C ARG A 38 -15.54 -1.32 7.29
N ALA A 39 -14.99 -0.91 6.14
CA ALA A 39 -15.68 -1.05 4.86
C ALA A 39 -15.94 -2.52 4.51
N ALA A 40 -14.95 -3.41 4.73
CA ALA A 40 -15.11 -4.85 4.51
C ALA A 40 -16.14 -5.48 5.46
N ARG A 41 -16.23 -5.01 6.72
CA ARG A 41 -17.27 -5.48 7.65
C ARG A 41 -18.67 -5.04 7.21
N LEU A 42 -18.82 -3.80 6.77
CA LEU A 42 -20.12 -3.23 6.42
C LEU A 42 -20.63 -3.68 5.05
N ARG A 43 -19.72 -3.77 4.06
CA ARG A 43 -20.05 -3.96 2.64
C ARG A 43 -18.97 -4.81 1.94
N PRO A 44 -18.77 -6.08 2.35
CA PRO A 44 -17.67 -6.90 1.86
C PRO A 44 -17.64 -7.01 0.33
N ASP A 45 -18.80 -7.23 -0.30
CA ASP A 45 -18.91 -7.47 -1.74
C ASP A 45 -18.99 -6.20 -2.59
N ARG A 46 -18.99 -5.00 -1.97
CA ARG A 46 -18.97 -3.75 -2.75
C ARG A 46 -17.58 -3.56 -3.34
N THR A 47 -17.54 -3.12 -4.60
CA THR A 47 -16.30 -2.72 -5.27
C THR A 47 -15.62 -1.59 -4.50
N ALA A 48 -14.38 -1.84 -4.07
CA ALA A 48 -13.47 -0.85 -3.49
C ALA A 48 -12.62 -0.18 -4.58
N LEU A 49 -12.08 -0.96 -5.51
CA LEU A 49 -11.24 -0.47 -6.61
C LEU A 49 -11.77 -0.98 -7.96
N THR A 50 -11.73 -0.10 -8.95
CA THR A 50 -11.95 -0.44 -10.36
C THR A 50 -10.67 -0.09 -11.11
N VAL A 51 -9.99 -1.10 -11.65
CA VAL A 51 -8.68 -0.94 -12.26
C VAL A 51 -8.77 -1.25 -13.75
N LEU A 52 -8.24 -0.34 -14.55
CA LEU A 52 -8.10 -0.49 -15.99
C LEU A 52 -6.65 -0.93 -16.25
N PRO A 53 -6.41 -2.23 -16.51
CA PRO A 53 -5.04 -2.72 -16.67
C PRO A 53 -4.36 -2.18 -17.93
N ASP A 54 -5.15 -1.78 -18.94
CA ASP A 54 -4.70 -1.22 -20.21
C ASP A 54 -5.86 -0.41 -20.83
N ALA A 55 -5.51 0.62 -21.61
CA ALA A 55 -6.44 1.47 -22.34
C ALA A 55 -7.29 0.69 -23.36
N GLU A 56 -6.77 -0.39 -23.96
CA GLU A 56 -7.54 -1.21 -24.90
C GLU A 56 -8.60 -2.08 -24.20
N ARG A 57 -8.40 -2.39 -22.92
CA ARG A 57 -9.27 -3.28 -22.11
C ARG A 57 -10.29 -2.52 -21.25
N TRP A 58 -10.67 -1.31 -21.65
CA TRP A 58 -11.59 -0.46 -20.86
C TRP A 58 -12.97 -1.10 -20.58
N ARG A 59 -13.43 -2.02 -21.44
CA ARG A 59 -14.72 -2.72 -21.31
C ARG A 59 -14.72 -3.86 -20.29
N GLY A 60 -13.54 -4.29 -19.82
CA GLY A 60 -13.37 -5.37 -18.84
C GLY A 60 -12.54 -4.92 -17.64
N PRO A 61 -12.99 -3.91 -16.87
CA PRO A 61 -12.24 -3.45 -15.71
C PRO A 61 -12.13 -4.56 -14.66
N LEU A 62 -10.98 -4.63 -14.01
CA LEU A 62 -10.80 -5.48 -12.84
C LEU A 62 -11.46 -4.81 -11.65
N ARG A 63 -12.24 -5.60 -10.90
CA ARG A 63 -12.93 -5.13 -9.70
C ARG A 63 -12.32 -5.84 -8.50
N CYS A 64 -11.91 -5.05 -7.53
CA CYS A 64 -11.48 -5.51 -6.22
C CYS A 64 -12.56 -5.10 -5.21
N THR A 65 -13.10 -6.05 -4.47
CA THR A 65 -14.08 -5.76 -3.42
C THR A 65 -13.42 -5.22 -2.15
N PHE A 66 -14.19 -4.68 -1.20
CA PHE A 66 -13.62 -4.28 0.09
C PHE A 66 -13.03 -5.46 0.87
N ALA A 67 -13.64 -6.65 0.76
CA ALA A 67 -13.09 -7.87 1.35
C ALA A 67 -11.74 -8.25 0.71
N ASP A 68 -11.65 -8.22 -0.63
CA ASP A 68 -10.41 -8.51 -1.35
C ASP A 68 -9.30 -7.50 -1.02
N LEU A 69 -9.66 -6.21 -0.92
CA LEU A 69 -8.71 -5.16 -0.57
C LEU A 69 -8.14 -5.39 0.83
N LEU A 70 -9.00 -5.65 1.82
CA LEU A 70 -8.54 -5.91 3.19
C LEU A 70 -7.67 -7.17 3.26
N ALA A 71 -8.06 -8.23 2.56
CA ALA A 71 -7.25 -9.45 2.45
C ALA A 71 -5.87 -9.18 1.85
N GLY A 72 -5.80 -8.34 0.81
CA GLY A 72 -4.53 -7.89 0.21
C GLY A 72 -3.68 -7.08 1.18
N VAL A 73 -4.29 -6.16 1.92
CA VAL A 73 -3.62 -5.37 2.96
C VAL A 73 -3.01 -6.27 4.04
N HIS A 74 -3.75 -7.24 4.56
CA HIS A 74 -3.25 -8.17 5.57
C HIS A 74 -2.08 -9.01 5.06
N ARG A 75 -2.21 -9.59 3.85
CA ARG A 75 -1.12 -10.36 3.25
C ARG A 75 0.14 -9.52 3.08
N TYR A 76 0.03 -8.31 2.54
CA TYR A 76 1.19 -7.46 2.31
C TYR A 76 1.80 -6.97 3.62
N ALA A 77 0.97 -6.62 4.61
CA ALA A 77 1.45 -6.27 5.94
C ALA A 77 2.20 -7.44 6.59
N ASN A 78 1.71 -8.67 6.45
CA ASN A 78 2.37 -9.89 6.94
C ASN A 78 3.70 -10.16 6.23
N VAL A 79 3.77 -9.99 4.89
CA VAL A 79 5.04 -10.05 4.14
C VAL A 79 6.03 -9.03 4.71
N LEU A 80 5.63 -7.76 4.83
CA LEU A 80 6.49 -6.69 5.34
C LEU A 80 6.94 -6.97 6.78
N HIS A 81 6.03 -7.45 7.63
CA HIS A 81 6.33 -7.80 9.01
C HIS A 81 7.34 -8.94 9.12
N ARG A 82 7.25 -9.95 8.24
CA ARG A 82 8.24 -11.03 8.15
C ARG A 82 9.64 -10.50 7.80
N PHE A 83 9.74 -9.44 6.99
CA PHE A 83 11.00 -8.75 6.68
C PHE A 83 11.40 -7.68 7.68
N GLY A 84 10.92 -7.77 8.92
CA GLY A 84 11.37 -6.88 9.99
C GLY A 84 10.75 -5.48 9.97
N VAL A 85 9.80 -5.19 9.07
CA VAL A 85 9.08 -3.92 9.11
C VAL A 85 8.26 -3.87 10.41
N ARG A 86 8.51 -2.84 11.21
CA ARG A 86 7.84 -2.57 12.48
C ARG A 86 7.26 -1.15 12.46
N ARG A 87 6.55 -0.80 13.52
CA ARG A 87 6.05 0.57 13.74
C ARG A 87 7.19 1.58 13.60
N GLY A 88 6.96 2.64 12.83
CA GLY A 88 7.95 3.70 12.57
C GLY A 88 9.03 3.35 11.55
N ALA A 89 9.11 2.10 11.08
CA ALA A 89 10.03 1.73 10.01
C ALA A 89 9.53 2.27 8.66
N ALA A 90 10.43 2.92 7.90
CA ALA A 90 10.13 3.34 6.55
C ALA A 90 10.23 2.15 5.59
N VAL A 91 9.29 2.09 4.65
CA VAL A 91 9.37 1.21 3.48
C VAL A 91 9.39 2.11 2.25
N ALA A 92 10.37 1.90 1.37
CA ALA A 92 10.48 2.67 0.15
C ALA A 92 9.53 2.12 -0.93
N LEU A 93 8.91 3.00 -1.72
CA LEU A 93 8.08 2.62 -2.85
C LEU A 93 8.55 3.33 -4.13
N MET A 94 8.76 2.57 -5.19
CA MET A 94 9.10 3.06 -6.52
C MET A 94 8.32 2.28 -7.58
N ALA A 95 7.11 2.73 -7.91
CA ALA A 95 6.30 2.10 -8.94
C ALA A 95 5.34 3.12 -9.56
N PRO A 96 4.93 2.94 -10.84
CA PRO A 96 3.80 3.67 -11.38
C PRO A 96 2.50 3.22 -10.67
N ASN A 97 1.42 3.96 -10.93
CA ASN A 97 0.10 3.58 -10.41
C ASN A 97 -0.31 2.20 -10.96
N CYS A 98 -0.49 1.23 -10.06
CA CYS A 98 -1.10 -0.07 -10.34
C CYS A 98 -2.06 -0.47 -9.22
N ALA A 99 -2.82 -1.56 -9.38
CA ALA A 99 -3.73 -2.03 -8.34
C ALA A 99 -2.97 -2.38 -7.05
N GLU A 100 -1.77 -2.93 -7.19
CA GLU A 100 -0.97 -3.54 -6.14
C GLU A 100 -0.37 -2.50 -5.18
N ILE A 101 -0.15 -1.25 -5.60
CA ILE A 101 0.35 -0.20 -4.70
C ILE A 101 -0.68 0.21 -3.63
N ILE A 102 -1.98 0.01 -3.90
CA ILE A 102 -3.04 0.41 -2.97
C ILE A 102 -3.00 -0.43 -1.68
N PRO A 103 -3.08 -1.77 -1.71
CA PRO A 103 -2.92 -2.57 -0.51
C PRO A 103 -1.53 -2.41 0.12
N ALA A 104 -0.48 -2.17 -0.67
CA ALA A 104 0.87 -1.95 -0.13
C ALA A 104 0.97 -0.66 0.71
N THR A 105 0.36 0.43 0.24
CA THR A 105 0.33 1.72 0.93
C THR A 105 -0.56 1.69 2.17
N LEU A 106 -1.62 0.88 2.15
CA LEU A 106 -2.48 0.65 3.31
C LEU A 106 -1.85 -0.30 4.34
N ALA A 107 -0.96 -1.19 3.91
CA ALA A 107 -0.24 -2.14 4.77
C ALA A 107 0.88 -1.49 5.58
N ALA A 108 1.55 -0.47 5.04
CA ALA A 108 2.62 0.25 5.71
C ALA A 108 2.74 1.69 5.18
N PRO A 109 3.26 2.64 5.98
CA PRO A 109 3.58 3.97 5.49
C PRO A 109 4.73 3.89 4.48
N LEU A 110 4.36 3.90 3.19
CA LEU A 110 5.30 3.88 2.08
C LEU A 110 5.73 5.31 1.72
N ASN A 111 7.03 5.52 1.47
CA ASN A 111 7.52 6.77 0.89
C ASN A 111 7.62 6.61 -0.64
N GLY A 112 6.58 7.07 -1.35
CA GLY A 112 6.33 6.75 -2.76
C GLY A 112 6.87 7.74 -3.82
N ALA A 113 7.52 8.84 -3.44
CA ALA A 113 7.94 9.88 -4.39
C ALA A 113 9.46 9.88 -4.62
N LEU A 114 10.07 8.71 -4.76
CA LEU A 114 11.52 8.61 -4.94
C LEU A 114 11.85 8.76 -6.42
N ALA A 115 12.41 9.91 -6.80
CA ALA A 115 13.04 10.04 -8.11
C ALA A 115 14.21 9.04 -8.18
N PRO A 116 14.35 8.24 -9.27
CA PRO A 116 15.36 7.20 -9.36
C PRO A 116 16.80 7.69 -9.09
N ALA A 117 17.09 8.93 -9.51
CA ALA A 117 18.38 9.58 -9.29
C ALA A 117 18.76 9.79 -7.81
N HIS A 118 17.80 9.76 -6.88
CA HIS A 118 18.02 9.99 -5.45
C HIS A 118 17.67 8.77 -4.59
N LEU A 119 17.40 7.61 -5.19
CA LEU A 119 16.92 6.43 -4.46
C LEU A 119 17.91 5.97 -3.39
N ALA A 120 19.19 5.83 -3.72
CA ALA A 120 20.21 5.40 -2.75
C ALA A 120 20.31 6.36 -1.56
N GLU A 121 20.26 7.67 -1.81
CA GLU A 121 20.31 8.68 -0.75
C GLU A 121 19.05 8.68 0.12
N LEU A 122 17.87 8.50 -0.49
CA LEU A 122 16.60 8.47 0.23
C LEU A 122 16.43 7.18 1.02
N LEU A 123 16.90 6.03 0.51
CA LEU A 123 16.99 4.78 1.27
C LEU A 123 17.87 4.96 2.50
N ARG A 124 19.06 5.56 2.30
CA ARG A 124 20.00 5.86 3.39
C ARG A 124 19.39 6.79 4.44
N ARG A 125 18.73 7.88 4.02
CA ARG A 125 18.10 8.86 4.93
C ARG A 125 16.88 8.32 5.66
N SER A 126 16.06 7.53 4.97
CA SER A 126 14.85 6.94 5.55
C SER A 126 15.14 5.74 6.44
N GLY A 127 16.33 5.14 6.32
CA GLY A 127 16.65 3.88 6.99
C GLY A 127 15.81 2.70 6.47
N ALA A 128 15.18 2.84 5.31
CA ALA A 128 14.35 1.81 4.73
C ALA A 128 15.21 0.61 4.33
N ARG A 129 14.89 -0.54 4.93
CA ARG A 129 15.50 -1.85 4.64
C ARG A 129 14.73 -2.67 3.61
N VAL A 130 13.51 -2.25 3.32
CA VAL A 130 12.62 -2.90 2.37
C VAL A 130 12.22 -1.91 1.29
N LEU A 131 12.38 -2.31 0.04
CA LEU A 131 11.96 -1.56 -1.14
C LEU A 131 10.84 -2.32 -1.86
N VAL A 132 9.71 -1.68 -2.10
CA VAL A 132 8.67 -2.14 -3.03
C VAL A 132 8.89 -1.42 -4.36
N THR A 133 9.09 -2.14 -5.45
CA THR A 133 9.41 -1.54 -6.76
C THR A 133 8.68 -2.19 -7.92
N ALA A 134 8.44 -1.44 -9.00
CA ALA A 134 8.01 -2.00 -10.27
C ALA A 134 9.07 -2.95 -10.83
N GLY A 135 8.63 -4.13 -11.28
CA GLY A 135 9.46 -5.08 -11.99
C GLY A 135 9.61 -4.75 -13.47
N PRO A 136 10.47 -5.51 -14.19
CA PRO A 136 10.78 -5.24 -15.59
C PRO A 136 9.56 -5.34 -16.52
N GLU A 137 8.54 -6.11 -16.15
CA GLU A 137 7.28 -6.22 -16.91
C GLU A 137 6.36 -5.00 -16.72
N LEU A 138 6.44 -4.33 -15.56
CA LEU A 138 5.57 -3.20 -15.22
C LEU A 138 6.18 -1.87 -15.67
N ASP A 139 7.45 -1.67 -15.37
CA ASP A 139 8.17 -0.46 -15.73
C ASP A 139 9.67 -0.78 -15.89
N PRO A 140 10.11 -1.08 -17.14
CA PRO A 140 11.51 -1.37 -17.43
C PRO A 140 12.45 -0.22 -17.07
N ASP A 141 11.99 1.04 -17.20
CA ASP A 141 12.80 2.22 -16.95
C ASP A 141 13.05 2.43 -15.46
N VAL A 142 12.03 2.17 -14.62
CA VAL A 142 12.19 2.13 -13.16
C VAL A 142 13.14 1.00 -12.77
N TRP A 143 12.92 -0.20 -13.32
CA TRP A 143 13.73 -1.37 -13.01
C TRP A 143 15.22 -1.17 -13.35
N ALA A 144 15.51 -0.61 -14.53
CA ALA A 144 16.88 -0.37 -14.98
C ALA A 144 17.62 0.71 -14.16
N LYS A 145 16.88 1.57 -13.44
CA LYS A 145 17.44 2.63 -12.59
C LYS A 145 17.55 2.20 -11.13
N LEU A 146 17.21 0.96 -10.79
CA LEU A 146 17.44 0.45 -9.45
C LEU A 146 18.94 0.48 -9.16
N PRO A 147 19.38 1.15 -8.09
CA PRO A 147 20.78 1.06 -7.66
C PRO A 147 21.06 -0.39 -7.32
N GLU A 148 22.30 -0.84 -7.51
CA GLU A 148 22.70 -2.14 -6.98
C GLU A 148 22.42 -2.15 -5.47
N PRO A 149 21.54 -3.03 -4.96
CA PRO A 149 21.06 -3.00 -3.58
C PRO A 149 22.12 -3.43 -2.54
N ALA A 150 23.40 -3.37 -2.89
CA ALA A 150 24.47 -4.18 -2.34
C ALA A 150 24.77 -4.00 -0.84
N GLU A 151 24.32 -2.91 -0.18
CA GLU A 151 24.70 -2.67 1.22
C GLU A 151 23.59 -2.20 2.17
N ALA A 152 22.40 -1.81 1.68
CA ALA A 152 21.40 -1.13 2.53
C ALA A 152 20.02 -1.81 2.63
N LEU A 153 19.71 -2.77 1.74
CA LEU A 153 18.39 -3.41 1.68
C LEU A 153 18.47 -4.87 2.10
N ASP A 154 17.50 -5.29 2.92
CA ASP A 154 17.29 -6.69 3.27
C ASP A 154 16.35 -7.37 2.25
N ALA A 155 15.42 -6.60 1.65
CA ALA A 155 14.48 -7.11 0.65
C ALA A 155 14.06 -6.09 -0.42
N VAL A 156 13.95 -6.57 -1.66
CA VAL A 156 13.35 -5.89 -2.82
C VAL A 156 12.12 -6.69 -3.26
N LEU A 157 10.95 -6.11 -3.03
CA LEU A 157 9.64 -6.69 -3.29
C LEU A 157 9.10 -6.16 -4.63
N VAL A 158 9.05 -7.03 -5.62
CA VAL A 158 8.82 -6.65 -7.01
C VAL A 158 7.34 -6.76 -7.39
N LEU A 159 6.79 -5.67 -7.95
CA LEU A 159 5.43 -5.60 -8.47
C LEU A 159 5.40 -6.00 -9.95
N ARG A 160 4.33 -6.71 -10.34
CA ARG A 160 4.03 -7.05 -11.73
C ARG A 160 2.87 -6.17 -12.24
N PRO A 161 2.64 -6.10 -13.56
CA PRO A 161 1.43 -5.50 -14.10
C PRO A 161 0.16 -6.08 -13.46
N THR A 162 -0.83 -5.22 -13.28
CA THR A 162 -2.13 -5.65 -12.79
C THR A 162 -2.73 -6.68 -13.76
N ALA A 163 -3.13 -7.84 -13.23
CA ALA A 163 -3.55 -9.00 -14.02
C ALA A 163 -2.52 -9.49 -15.05
N ALA A 164 -1.24 -9.43 -14.72
CA ALA A 164 -0.19 -10.09 -15.49
C ALA A 164 -0.54 -11.57 -15.70
N VAL A 165 -0.35 -12.04 -16.93
CA VAL A 165 -0.60 -13.43 -17.35
C VAL A 165 0.74 -14.07 -17.68
N GLY A 166 0.90 -15.34 -17.31
CA GLY A 166 2.10 -16.12 -17.59
C GLY A 166 3.18 -15.98 -16.52
N ASP A 167 4.28 -16.69 -16.75
CA ASP A 167 5.38 -16.78 -15.82
C ASP A 167 6.10 -15.43 -15.69
N PRO A 168 6.50 -15.05 -14.47
CA PRO A 168 7.24 -13.82 -14.27
C PRO A 168 8.61 -13.86 -14.94
N ALA A 169 9.10 -12.68 -15.34
CA ALA A 169 10.48 -12.53 -15.75
C ALA A 169 11.44 -12.93 -14.59
N PRO A 170 12.55 -13.62 -14.88
CA PRO A 170 13.49 -14.01 -13.84
C PRO A 170 14.12 -12.78 -13.18
N LEU A 171 14.13 -12.79 -11.85
CA LEU A 171 14.75 -11.74 -11.06
C LEU A 171 16.24 -12.06 -10.81
N PRO A 172 17.12 -11.04 -10.77
CA PRO A 172 18.53 -11.23 -10.46
C PRO A 172 18.70 -11.75 -9.03
N ARG A 173 19.82 -12.45 -8.80
CA ARG A 173 20.25 -12.84 -7.46
C ARG A 173 21.38 -11.93 -7.01
N ILE A 174 21.23 -11.36 -5.82
CA ILE A 174 22.23 -10.51 -5.19
C ILE A 174 22.45 -11.06 -3.79
N ASP A 175 23.71 -11.30 -3.45
CA ASP A 175 24.06 -11.89 -2.16
C ASP A 175 23.62 -10.99 -1.02
N GLY A 176 22.96 -11.58 -0.01
CA GLY A 176 22.47 -10.86 1.16
C GLY A 176 21.16 -10.09 0.97
N VAL A 177 20.60 -10.01 -0.25
CA VAL A 177 19.36 -9.28 -0.54
C VAL A 177 18.31 -10.23 -1.11
N LEU A 178 17.14 -10.32 -0.47
CA LEU A 178 16.02 -11.06 -1.06
C LEU A 178 15.40 -10.23 -2.19
N ILE A 179 15.31 -10.79 -3.40
CA ILE A 179 14.59 -10.18 -4.51
C ILE A 179 13.50 -11.16 -4.95
N ALA A 180 12.23 -10.77 -4.78
CA ALA A 180 11.09 -11.65 -5.03
C ALA A 180 9.82 -10.86 -5.41
N HIS A 181 8.91 -11.49 -6.14
CA HIS A 181 7.61 -10.88 -6.43
C HIS A 181 6.75 -10.81 -5.17
N LEU A 182 6.23 -9.61 -4.88
CA LEU A 182 5.41 -9.37 -3.70
C LEU A 182 4.16 -10.26 -3.69
N ALA A 183 3.50 -10.39 -4.85
CA ALA A 183 2.30 -11.21 -4.98
C ALA A 183 2.56 -12.68 -4.66
N ASP A 184 3.74 -13.21 -5.00
CA ASP A 184 4.08 -14.62 -4.77
C ASP A 184 4.29 -14.89 -3.28
N LEU A 185 5.02 -14.01 -2.59
CA LEU A 185 5.18 -14.09 -1.14
C LEU A 185 3.85 -13.93 -0.41
N ALA A 186 3.01 -13.00 -0.87
CA ALA A 186 1.71 -12.71 -0.26
C ALA A 186 0.72 -13.87 -0.35
N ARG A 187 0.81 -14.76 -1.35
CA ARG A 187 -0.06 -15.95 -1.45
C ARG A 187 0.10 -16.91 -0.28
N ALA A 188 1.28 -16.94 0.34
CA ALA A 188 1.57 -17.80 1.48
C ALA A 188 1.17 -17.17 2.83
N GLU A 189 0.81 -15.88 2.85
CA GLU A 189 0.46 -15.18 4.08
C GLU A 189 -1.02 -15.31 4.42
N ASP A 190 -1.33 -15.26 5.71
CA ASP A 190 -2.71 -15.16 6.19
C ASP A 190 -3.35 -13.84 5.71
N ALA A 191 -4.57 -13.94 5.22
CA ALA A 191 -5.36 -12.82 4.72
C ALA A 191 -6.44 -12.36 5.71
N SER A 192 -6.73 -13.18 6.72
CA SER A 192 -7.82 -12.94 7.68
C SER A 192 -7.44 -11.86 8.70
N ALA A 193 -6.16 -11.78 9.06
CA ALA A 193 -5.66 -10.82 10.03
C ALA A 193 -4.19 -10.43 9.76
N PHE A 194 -3.84 -9.23 10.22
CA PHE A 194 -2.44 -8.84 10.37
C PHE A 194 -1.86 -9.45 11.65
N THR A 195 -0.66 -10.03 11.55
CA THR A 195 0.02 -10.74 12.64
C THR A 195 0.79 -9.83 13.61
N GLY A 196 1.10 -8.59 13.21
CA GLY A 196 1.75 -7.60 14.05
C GLY A 196 0.78 -6.71 14.83
N GLU A 197 1.31 -5.66 15.47
CA GLU A 197 0.48 -4.69 16.17
C GLU A 197 -0.24 -3.74 15.19
N PRO A 198 -1.59 -3.67 15.19
CA PRO A 198 -2.35 -2.77 14.31
C PRO A 198 -2.19 -1.29 14.69
N PRO A 199 -2.49 -0.35 13.78
CA PRO A 199 -2.24 1.06 14.04
C PRO A 199 -3.17 1.62 15.10
N ARG A 200 -2.66 2.57 15.87
CA ARG A 200 -3.44 3.30 16.87
C ARG A 200 -3.74 4.72 16.41
N PRO A 201 -4.80 5.34 16.94
CA PRO A 201 -5.01 6.78 16.78
C PRO A 201 -3.76 7.54 17.23
N GLY A 202 -3.17 8.33 16.32
CA GLY A 202 -1.95 9.12 16.57
C GLY A 202 -0.67 8.56 15.96
N ASP A 203 -0.70 7.35 15.38
CA ASP A 203 0.42 6.84 14.58
C ASP A 203 0.56 7.67 13.30
N LEU A 204 1.54 8.59 13.27
CA LEU A 204 1.85 9.38 12.08
C LEU A 204 2.40 8.45 10.98
N ALA A 205 1.72 8.41 9.83
CA ALA A 205 2.36 7.96 8.59
C ALA A 205 3.49 8.96 8.28
N ALA A 206 4.73 8.46 8.21
CA ALA A 206 5.93 9.26 8.14
C ALA A 206 5.83 10.40 7.10
N THR A 207 5.65 11.61 7.60
CA THR A 207 5.94 12.84 6.87
C THR A 207 7.31 13.29 7.36
N PRO A 208 8.29 13.57 6.48
CA PRO A 208 9.53 14.18 6.92
C PRO A 208 9.17 15.53 7.54
N GLY A 209 9.45 15.68 8.83
CA GLY A 209 9.29 16.94 9.53
C GLY A 209 10.11 18.05 8.86
N PRO A 210 9.70 19.32 9.00
CA PRO A 210 10.40 20.43 8.37
C PRO A 210 11.87 20.43 8.83
N VAL A 211 12.77 20.51 7.85
CA VAL A 211 14.19 20.72 8.08
C VAL A 211 14.33 22.06 8.81
N ALA A 212 14.70 22.03 10.09
CA ALA A 212 15.04 23.23 10.82
C ALA A 212 16.33 23.80 10.21
N SER A 213 16.23 25.03 9.67
CA SER A 213 17.37 25.90 9.37
C SER A 213 17.85 26.61 10.63
#